data_AF-A0A7N2MYV4-F1
#
_entry.id   AF-A0A7N2MYV4-F1
#
_cell.length_a   1.000
_cell.length_b   1.000
_cell.length_c   1.000
_cell.angle_alpha   90.00
_cell.angle_beta   90.00
_cell.angle_gamma   90.00
#
_symmetry.space_group_name_H-M   'P 1'
#
loop_
_entity.id
_entity.type
_entity.pdbx_description
1 polymer ?
#
loop_
_entity_poly.entity_id
_entity_poly.type
_entity_poly.pdbx_seq_one_letter_code
_entity_poly.pdbx_strand_id
1 'polypeptide(L)'
;MWMVSRDSNLSFWLGNWTKRGPIRHLIHGPLTLEASHWEVKDVVTDMSWDWDKIPFEFPTDIKLLIQATPISMTDRGSDRLTWMDNPKGNFDWKNAYNIAMGASSSQAFTANWIWKAKTLPRIKTFLWKCAHESIGEKHCLV
;
A
#
# COMPACT_ATOMS: atom_id res chain seq x y z
N MET A 1 2.22 7.99 -4.82
CA MET A 1 2.65 7.94 -3.41
C MET A 1 3.67 9.04 -3.22
N TRP A 2 3.80 9.62 -2.04
CA TRP A 2 4.80 10.66 -1.80
C TRP A 2 6.13 10.01 -1.39
N MET A 3 7.23 10.51 -1.96
CA MET A 3 8.56 10.37 -1.40
C MET A 3 8.83 11.65 -0.62
N VAL A 4 8.94 11.52 0.69
CA VAL A 4 8.94 12.67 1.60
C VAL A 4 10.36 13.02 1.98
N SER A 5 10.67 14.31 2.00
CA SER A 5 11.95 14.79 2.53
C SER A 5 11.85 15.09 4.03
N ARG A 6 13.00 15.20 4.71
CA ARG A 6 13.05 15.52 6.14
C ARG A 6 12.36 16.86 6.47
N ASP A 7 12.54 17.85 5.61
CA ASP A 7 12.02 19.21 5.79
C ASP A 7 10.69 19.43 5.04
N SER A 8 9.90 18.37 4.88
CA SER A 8 8.66 18.40 4.11
C SER A 8 7.61 19.29 4.78
N ASN A 9 7.06 20.21 3.97
CA ASN A 9 5.91 21.04 4.35
C ASN A 9 4.57 20.39 3.96
N LEU A 10 4.56 19.09 3.64
CA LEU A 10 3.32 18.38 3.34
C LEU A 10 2.52 18.20 4.62
N SER A 11 1.22 18.51 4.57
CA SER A 11 0.31 18.21 5.67
C SER A 11 0.27 16.70 5.90
N PHE A 12 0.55 16.28 7.14
CA PHE A 12 0.49 14.87 7.53
C PHE A 12 -0.93 14.31 7.36
N TRP A 13 -1.96 15.07 7.72
CA TRP A 13 -3.34 14.59 7.74
C TRP A 13 -4.00 14.52 6.36
N LEU A 14 -3.59 15.40 5.44
CA LEU A 14 -4.12 15.42 4.07
C LEU A 14 -3.36 14.48 3.14
N GLY A 15 -2.20 13.97 3.57
CA GLY A 15 -1.43 12.97 2.84
C GLY A 15 -2.16 11.65 2.63
N ASN A 16 -2.05 11.09 1.43
CA ASN A 16 -2.55 9.77 1.08
C ASN A 16 -1.46 8.70 1.27
N TRP A 17 -1.23 8.30 2.52
CA TRP A 17 -0.22 7.32 2.92
C TRP A 17 -0.66 5.87 2.64
N THR A 18 -1.96 5.59 2.78
CA THR A 18 -2.51 4.22 2.78
C THR A 18 -3.10 3.80 1.44
N LYS A 19 -3.04 4.66 0.41
CA LYS A 19 -3.76 4.54 -0.87
C LYS A 19 -5.29 4.56 -0.74
N ARG A 20 -5.84 4.79 0.47
CA ARG A 20 -7.28 4.86 0.75
C ARG A 20 -7.80 6.31 0.86
N GLY A 21 -6.96 7.28 0.48
CA GLY A 21 -7.27 8.72 0.59
C GLY A 21 -6.53 9.37 1.76
N PRO A 22 -6.87 10.64 2.07
CA PRO A 22 -6.31 11.38 3.20
C PRO A 22 -6.48 10.61 4.50
N ILE A 23 -5.41 10.50 5.29
CA ILE A 23 -5.47 9.77 6.56
C ILE A 23 -6.47 10.38 7.54
N ARG A 24 -6.75 11.69 7.42
CA ARG A 24 -7.81 12.37 8.17
C ARG A 24 -9.18 11.69 8.05
N HIS A 25 -9.48 11.05 6.91
CA HIS A 25 -10.75 10.35 6.71
C HIS A 25 -10.77 8.95 7.33
N LEU A 26 -9.60 8.40 7.68
CA LEU A 26 -9.45 7.04 8.20
C LEU A 26 -9.39 6.99 9.73
N ILE A 27 -9.21 8.15 10.37
CA ILE A 27 -9.12 8.29 11.82
C ILE A 27 -10.39 8.94 12.37
N HIS A 28 -10.81 8.48 13.54
CA HIS A 28 -11.89 9.09 14.31
C HIS A 28 -11.33 9.47 15.67
N GLY A 29 -11.28 10.78 15.95
CA GLY A 29 -10.78 11.28 17.21
C GLY A 29 -10.66 12.82 17.22
N PRO A 30 -10.70 13.45 18.40
CA PRO A 30 -10.44 14.87 18.52
C PRO A 30 -8.97 15.16 18.20
N LEU A 31 -8.74 15.92 17.13
CA LEU A 31 -7.44 16.51 16.86
C LEU A 31 -7.38 17.86 17.58
N THR A 32 -6.27 18.14 18.26
CA THR A 32 -6.01 19.50 18.74
C THR A 32 -5.85 20.44 17.54
N LEU A 33 -6.13 21.73 17.73
CA LEU A 33 -5.99 22.72 16.67
C LEU A 33 -4.55 22.73 16.11
N GLU A 34 -3.57 22.66 17.00
CA GLU A 34 -2.15 22.57 16.63
C GLU A 34 -1.85 21.31 15.83
N ALA A 35 -2.35 20.14 16.29
CA ALA A 35 -2.14 18.90 15.57
C ALA A 35 -2.73 18.94 14.17
N SER A 36 -3.87 19.61 13.96
CA SER A 36 -4.52 19.69 12.65
C SER A 36 -3.66 20.34 11.56
N HIS A 37 -2.69 21.17 11.94
CA HIS A 37 -1.76 21.86 11.04
C HIS A 37 -0.40 21.16 10.89
N TRP A 38 -0.19 20.00 11.51
CA TRP A 38 1.08 19.31 11.43
C TRP A 38 1.49 18.98 10.00
N GLU A 39 2.75 19.30 9.73
CA GLU A 39 3.47 18.91 8.54
C GLU A 39 4.31 17.67 8.83
N VAL A 40 4.76 16.96 7.79
CA VAL A 40 5.51 15.71 7.98
C VAL A 40 6.78 15.93 8.81
N LYS A 41 7.45 17.08 8.68
CA LYS A 41 8.63 17.43 9.48
C LYS A 41 8.35 17.50 11.00
N ASP A 42 7.10 17.74 11.41
CA ASP A 42 6.72 17.84 12.84
C ASP A 42 6.56 16.46 13.49
N VAL A 43 6.17 15.47 12.68
CA VAL A 43 5.87 14.08 13.07
C VAL A 43 6.97 13.07 12.65
N VAL A 44 8.02 13.52 11.99
CA VAL A 44 9.17 12.69 11.59
C VAL A 44 10.41 13.13 12.35
N THR A 45 11.09 12.16 12.96
CA THR A 45 12.43 12.31 13.55
C THR A 45 13.47 11.69 12.61
N ASP A 46 14.76 11.83 12.94
CA ASP A 46 15.92 11.45 12.11
C ASP A 46 15.86 10.08 11.41
N MET A 47 15.12 9.08 11.89
CA MET A 47 14.97 7.80 11.18
C MET A 47 13.57 7.18 11.27
N SER A 48 12.61 7.82 11.94
CA SER A 48 11.30 7.22 12.18
C SER A 48 10.21 8.25 12.42
N TRP A 49 8.97 7.82 12.20
CA TRP A 49 7.78 8.52 12.64
C TRP A 49 7.71 8.57 14.17
N ASP A 50 7.45 9.76 14.70
CA ASP A 50 7.31 10.05 16.13
C ASP A 50 5.84 9.85 16.54
N TRP A 51 5.49 8.59 16.84
CA TRP A 51 4.12 8.21 17.18
C TRP A 51 3.69 8.75 18.56
N ASP A 52 4.64 9.01 19.46
CA ASP A 52 4.38 9.43 20.83
C ASP A 52 3.81 10.86 20.88
N LYS A 53 4.10 11.68 19.86
CA LYS A 53 3.49 13.00 19.72
C LYS A 53 1.99 12.93 19.41
N ILE A 54 1.53 11.87 18.76
CA ILE A 54 0.16 11.80 18.25
C ILE A 54 -0.80 11.54 19.42
N PRO A 55 -1.86 12.37 19.59
CA PRO A 55 -2.71 12.32 20.80
C PRO A 55 -3.64 11.10 20.87
N PHE A 56 -3.50 10.12 19.98
CA PHE A 56 -4.31 8.91 19.94
C PHE A 56 -3.54 7.76 19.27
N GLU A 57 -4.00 6.53 19.50
CA GLU A 57 -3.38 5.36 18.90
C GLU A 57 -3.93 5.03 17.50
N PHE A 58 -3.03 4.91 16.53
CA PHE A 58 -3.37 4.36 15.22
C PHE A 58 -3.49 2.84 15.25
N PRO A 59 -4.45 2.27 14.48
CA PRO A 59 -4.46 0.86 14.13
C PRO A 59 -3.12 0.40 13.54
N THR A 60 -2.67 -0.80 13.89
CA THR A 60 -1.35 -1.33 13.52
C THR A 60 -1.17 -1.40 12.00
N ASP A 61 -2.21 -1.77 11.25
CA ASP A 61 -2.19 -1.82 9.79
C ASP A 61 -1.90 -0.45 9.17
N ILE A 62 -2.52 0.61 9.72
CA ILE A 62 -2.30 1.98 9.27
C ILE A 62 -0.88 2.45 9.61
N LYS A 63 -0.39 2.16 10.83
CA LYS A 63 1.00 2.50 11.22
C LYS A 63 2.02 1.88 10.25
N LEU A 64 1.86 0.59 9.95
CA LEU A 64 2.77 -0.13 9.04
C LEU A 64 2.75 0.47 7.63
N LEU A 65 1.58 0.85 7.12
CA LEU A 65 1.46 1.50 5.80
C LEU A 65 2.18 2.85 5.75
N ILE A 66 2.06 3.65 6.81
CA ILE A 66 2.75 4.95 6.89
C ILE A 66 4.27 4.75 7.00
N GLN A 67 4.71 3.80 7.84
CA GLN A 67 6.14 3.46 8.00
C GLN A 67 6.78 2.92 6.73
N ALA A 68 6.00 2.29 5.85
CA ALA A 68 6.46 1.85 4.54
C ALA A 68 6.71 3.01 3.56
N THR A 69 6.35 4.25 3.92
CA THR A 69 6.64 5.43 3.10
C THR A 69 8.13 5.76 3.15
N PRO A 70 8.81 5.83 1.99
CA PRO A 70 10.22 6.16 1.96
C PRO A 70 10.46 7.61 2.36
N ILE A 71 11.29 7.82 3.37
CA ILE A 71 11.78 9.13 3.81
C ILE A 71 13.20 9.32 3.28
N SER A 72 13.42 10.35 2.47
CA SER A 72 14.75 10.67 1.97
C SER A 72 15.51 11.46 3.04
N MET A 73 16.55 10.83 3.60
CA MET A 73 17.40 11.44 4.64
C MET A 73 18.63 12.17 4.07
N THR A 74 19.06 11.79 2.87
CA THR A 74 20.31 12.24 2.26
C THR A 74 20.11 13.33 1.21
N ASP A 75 18.93 13.40 0.61
CA ASP A 75 18.60 14.44 -0.36
C ASP A 75 18.00 15.64 0.40
N ARG A 76 18.62 16.82 0.31
CA ARG A 76 17.93 18.10 0.60
C ARG A 76 16.86 18.43 -0.47
N GLY A 77 16.51 17.45 -1.30
CA GLY A 77 15.50 17.54 -2.32
C GLY A 77 14.13 17.83 -1.71
N SER A 78 13.32 18.55 -2.47
CA SER A 78 11.91 18.76 -2.16
C SER A 78 11.13 17.45 -2.25
N ASP A 79 9.92 17.44 -1.67
CA ASP A 79 8.99 16.33 -1.80
C ASP A 79 8.74 15.96 -3.26
N ARG A 80 8.66 14.65 -3.53
CA ARG A 80 8.47 14.12 -4.88
C ARG A 80 7.27 13.19 -4.93
N LEU A 81 6.45 13.36 -5.97
CA LEU A 81 5.37 12.43 -6.25
C LEU A 81 5.91 11.23 -7.04
N THR A 82 5.68 10.02 -6.55
CA THR A 82 6.07 8.77 -7.18
C THR A 82 4.87 7.96 -7.64
N TRP A 83 5.07 7.10 -8.64
CA TRP A 83 4.03 6.22 -9.13
C TRP A 83 3.65 5.18 -8.08
N MET A 84 2.38 5.19 -7.66
CA MET A 84 1.90 4.47 -6.48
C MET A 84 1.99 2.94 -6.59
N ASP A 85 1.90 2.42 -7.81
CA ASP A 85 1.80 0.99 -8.06
C ASP A 85 3.10 0.38 -8.63
N ASN A 86 4.19 1.15 -8.57
CA ASN A 86 5.54 0.67 -8.87
C ASN A 86 6.43 0.82 -7.62
N PRO A 87 7.04 -0.27 -7.11
CA PRO A 87 7.96 -0.20 -5.96
C PRO A 87 9.15 0.74 -6.17
N LYS A 88 9.56 0.97 -7.43
CA LYS A 88 10.63 1.92 -7.77
C LYS A 88 10.14 3.36 -7.88
N GLY A 89 8.82 3.60 -7.80
CA GLY A 89 8.22 4.91 -7.96
C GLY A 89 8.18 5.44 -9.39
N ASN A 90 8.66 4.67 -10.38
CA ASN A 90 8.69 5.07 -11.79
C ASN A 90 7.34 4.87 -12.46
N PHE A 91 6.98 5.79 -13.36
CA PHE A 91 5.81 5.65 -14.21
C PHE A 91 5.97 4.44 -15.15
N ASP A 92 4.93 3.61 -15.22
CA ASP A 92 4.80 2.50 -16.18
C ASP A 92 3.45 2.60 -16.86
N TRP A 93 3.45 2.75 -18.18
CA TRP A 93 2.23 2.92 -18.98
C TRP A 93 1.34 1.68 -18.94
N LYS A 94 1.90 0.46 -18.84
CA LYS A 94 1.10 -0.77 -18.72
C LYS A 94 0.31 -0.77 -17.43
N ASN A 95 0.98 -0.39 -16.36
CA ASN A 95 0.36 -0.28 -15.05
C ASN A 95 -0.70 0.84 -15.03
N ALA A 96 -0.37 2.02 -15.56
CA ALA A 96 -1.33 3.12 -15.69
C ALA A 96 -2.58 2.73 -16.47
N TYR A 97 -2.41 2.00 -17.57
CA TYR A 97 -3.53 1.48 -18.36
C TYR A 97 -4.36 0.47 -17.55
N ASN A 98 -3.73 -0.49 -16.85
CA ASN A 98 -4.43 -1.46 -16.02
C ASN A 98 -5.25 -0.78 -14.91
N ILE A 99 -4.69 0.23 -14.25
CA ILE A 99 -5.38 1.04 -13.23
C ILE A 99 -6.59 1.75 -13.86
N ALA A 100 -6.41 2.39 -15.02
CA ALA A 100 -7.49 3.11 -15.71
C ALA A 100 -8.63 2.17 -16.14
N MET A 101 -8.30 0.93 -16.51
CA MET A 101 -9.27 -0.10 -16.89
C MET A 101 -9.92 -0.80 -15.69
N GLY A 102 -9.56 -0.43 -14.46
CA GLY A 102 -10.07 -1.09 -13.25
C GLY A 102 -9.63 -2.55 -13.11
N ALA A 103 -8.57 -2.95 -13.83
CA ALA A 103 -7.97 -4.26 -13.65
C ALA A 103 -7.29 -4.25 -12.28
N SER A 104 -7.98 -4.79 -11.27
CA SER A 104 -7.42 -4.95 -9.94
C SER A 104 -6.08 -5.66 -10.07
N SER A 105 -5.05 -5.17 -9.36
CA SER A 105 -3.81 -5.90 -9.13
C SER A 105 -4.04 -7.13 -8.24
N SER A 106 -5.12 -7.88 -8.48
CA SER A 106 -5.22 -9.26 -8.04
C SER A 106 -4.02 -9.94 -8.66
N GLN A 107 -3.09 -10.31 -7.79
CA GLN A 107 -1.90 -11.04 -8.17
C GLN A 107 -2.41 -12.27 -8.93
N ALA A 108 -2.30 -12.23 -10.27
CA ALA A 108 -2.91 -13.23 -11.12
C ALA A 108 -2.45 -14.60 -10.59
N PHE A 109 -3.40 -15.41 -10.11
CA PHE A 109 -3.07 -16.67 -9.50
C PHE A 109 -2.26 -17.47 -10.51
N THR A 110 -0.97 -17.66 -10.22
CA THR A 110 -0.05 -18.28 -11.16
C THR A 110 0.00 -19.76 -10.86
N ALA A 111 -0.83 -20.54 -11.55
CA ALA A 111 -0.94 -21.99 -11.41
C ALA A 111 0.29 -22.78 -11.92
N ASN A 112 1.30 -22.11 -12.50
CA ASN A 112 2.46 -22.75 -13.14
C ASN A 112 3.29 -23.65 -12.20
N TRP A 113 3.22 -23.43 -10.88
CA TRP A 113 3.89 -24.27 -9.90
C TRP A 113 3.34 -25.70 -9.86
N ILE A 114 2.07 -25.91 -10.24
CA ILE A 114 1.39 -27.22 -10.23
C ILE A 114 2.13 -28.22 -11.11
N TRP A 115 2.65 -27.78 -12.25
CA TRP A 115 3.41 -28.64 -13.16
C TRP A 115 4.77 -29.05 -12.60
N LYS A 116 5.35 -28.22 -11.74
CA LYS A 116 6.64 -28.47 -11.06
C LYS A 116 6.52 -29.34 -9.80
N ALA A 117 5.30 -29.55 -9.28
CA ALA A 117 5.07 -30.38 -8.11
C ALA A 117 5.50 -31.84 -8.34
N LYS A 118 6.12 -32.49 -7.35
CA LYS A 118 6.48 -33.92 -7.40
C LYS A 118 5.27 -34.78 -7.01
N THR A 119 4.24 -34.78 -7.85
CA THR A 119 3.01 -35.55 -7.64
C THR A 119 2.59 -36.26 -8.93
N LEU A 120 1.63 -37.18 -8.81
CA LEU A 120 1.08 -37.93 -9.94
C LEU A 120 0.42 -36.97 -10.96
N PRO A 121 0.52 -37.24 -12.27
CA PRO A 121 -0.10 -36.40 -13.32
C PRO A 121 -1.59 -36.14 -13.11
N ARG A 122 -2.33 -37.13 -12.59
CA ARG A 122 -3.77 -37.00 -12.28
C ARG A 122 -4.06 -36.00 -11.16
N ILE A 123 -3.14 -35.84 -10.20
CA ILE A 123 -3.26 -34.85 -9.11
C ILE A 123 -2.96 -33.45 -9.67
N LYS A 124 -1.97 -33.31 -10.56
CA LYS A 124 -1.65 -32.04 -11.22
C LYS A 124 -2.82 -31.52 -12.05
N THR A 125 -3.47 -32.40 -12.84
CA THR A 125 -4.64 -32.01 -13.64
C THR A 125 -5.84 -31.65 -12.78
N PHE A 126 -6.04 -32.33 -11.65
CA PHE A 126 -7.08 -31.95 -10.67
C PHE A 126 -6.80 -30.57 -10.06
N LEU A 127 -5.60 -30.34 -9.53
CA LEU A 127 -5.20 -29.04 -8.97
C LEU A 127 -5.31 -27.91 -9.99
N TRP A 128 -4.95 -28.16 -11.25
CA TRP A 128 -5.11 -27.19 -12.33
C TRP A 128 -6.58 -26.81 -12.56
N LYS A 129 -7.48 -27.81 -12.50
CA LYS A 129 -8.92 -27.55 -12.64
C LYS A 129 -9.49 -26.78 -11.44
N CYS A 130 -9.05 -27.07 -10.21
CA CYS A 130 -9.43 -26.29 -9.02
C CYS A 130 -8.93 -24.84 -9.11
N ALA A 131 -7.67 -24.66 -9.48
CA ALA A 131 -7.02 -23.35 -9.64
C ALA A 131 -7.72 -22.41 -10.63
N HIS A 132 -8.43 -22.96 -11.61
CA HIS A 132 -9.13 -22.22 -12.66
C HIS A 132 -10.66 -22.35 -12.53
N GLU A 133 -11.17 -22.67 -11.33
CA GLU A 133 -12.60 -22.73 -11.01
C GLU A 133 -13.41 -23.63 -11.98
N SER A 134 -12.73 -24.58 -12.63
CA SER A 134 -13.32 -25.49 -13.63
C SER A 134 -14.00 -26.71 -12.98
N ILE A 135 -14.03 -26.75 -11.65
CA ILE A 135 -14.72 -27.71 -10.80
C ILE A 135 -15.47 -26.88 -9.76
N GLY A 136 -16.75 -27.16 -9.55
CA GLY A 136 -17.58 -26.40 -8.61
C GLY A 136 -17.01 -26.44 -7.20
N GLU A 137 -16.41 -25.33 -6.77
CA GLU A 137 -16.14 -25.07 -5.36
C GLU A 137 -17.40 -24.49 -4.71
N LYS A 138 -17.51 -24.61 -3.38
CA LYS A 138 -18.73 -24.39 -2.58
C LYS A 138 -19.47 -23.06 -2.80
N HIS A 139 -18.88 -22.09 -3.48
CA HIS A 139 -19.55 -20.85 -3.89
C HIS A 139 -20.58 -21.02 -5.03
N CYS A 140 -20.62 -22.15 -5.73
CA CYS A 140 -21.57 -22.43 -6.82
C CYS A 140 -22.70 -23.42 -6.43
N LEU A 141 -22.82 -23.80 -5.16
CA LEU A 141 -23.94 -24.62 -4.68
C LEU A 141 -24.98 -23.68 -4.04
N VAL A 142 -25.89 -23.18 -4.89
CA VAL A 142 -27.18 -22.59 -4.46
C VAL A 142 -28.13 -23.72 -4.09
#